data_AF-A0A838W5F2-F1
#
_entry.id   AF-A0A838W5F2-F1
#
_cell.length_a   1.000
_cell.length_b   1.000
_cell.length_c   1.000
_cell.angle_alpha   90.00
_cell.angle_beta   90.00
_cell.angle_gamma   90.00
#
_symmetry.space_group_name_H-M   'P 1'
#
loop_
_entity.id
_entity.type
_entity.pdbx_description
1 polymer ?
#
loop_
_entity_poly.entity_id
_entity_poly.type
_entity_poly.pdbx_seq_one_letter_code
_entity_poly.pdbx_strand_id
1 'polypeptide(L)'
;MKLIGWVACIALAASLTYTFVRALVEGPQNIDPLFFGAQTVASFLFLIYSIKLRNVVFIAANSVALFNAIGTLTVALMHAG
;
A
#
# COMPACT_ATOMS: atom_id res chain seq x y z
N MET A 1 -20.03 -6.05 -11.49
CA MET A 1 -18.60 -5.69 -11.59
C MET A 1 -18.05 -4.83 -10.44
N LYS A 2 -18.85 -3.93 -9.81
CA LYS A 2 -18.37 -3.10 -8.69
C LYS A 2 -17.93 -3.89 -7.44
N LEU A 3 -18.59 -5.01 -7.13
CA LEU A 3 -18.29 -5.83 -5.95
C LEU A 3 -16.89 -6.46 -6.00
N ILE A 4 -16.48 -6.97 -7.17
CA ILE A 4 -15.16 -7.61 -7.35
C ILE A 4 -14.03 -6.59 -7.15
N GLY A 5 -14.20 -5.38 -7.67
CA GLY A 5 -13.22 -4.29 -7.45
C GLY A 5 -13.08 -3.92 -5.98
N TRP A 6 -14.20 -3.83 -5.25
CA TRP A 6 -14.18 -3.61 -3.80
C TRP A 6 -13.47 -4.73 -3.04
N VAL A 7 -13.80 -5.99 -3.34
CA VAL A 7 -13.18 -7.14 -2.68
C VAL A 7 -11.67 -7.19 -2.93
N ALA A 8 -11.24 -6.97 -4.18
CA ALA A 8 -9.82 -6.91 -4.52
C ALA A 8 -9.09 -5.78 -3.78
N CYS A 9 -9.69 -4.58 -3.73
CA CYS A 9 -9.13 -3.44 -3.01
C CYS A 9 -9.03 -3.69 -1.49
N ILE A 10 -10.06 -4.30 -0.89
CA ILE A 10 -10.07 -4.64 0.54
C ILE A 10 -8.99 -5.69 0.84
N ALA A 11 -8.87 -6.73 0.01
CA ALA A 11 -7.86 -7.78 0.20
C ALA A 11 -6.44 -7.22 0.10
N LEU A 12 -6.18 -6.35 -0.90
CA LEU A 12 -4.90 -5.66 -1.06
C LEU A 12 -4.59 -4.75 0.12
N ALA A 13 -5.55 -3.91 0.52
CA ALA A 13 -5.41 -3.01 1.66
C ALA A 13 -5.12 -3.78 2.95
N ALA A 14 -5.89 -4.84 3.24
CA ALA A 14 -5.70 -5.68 4.41
C ALA A 14 -4.32 -6.33 4.44
N SER A 15 -3.84 -6.84 3.30
CA SER A 15 -2.51 -7.46 3.17
C SER A 15 -1.40 -6.44 3.44
N LEU A 16 -1.49 -5.24 2.84
CA LEU A 16 -0.49 -4.17 3.04
C LEU A 16 -0.52 -3.64 4.48
N THR A 17 -1.70 -3.46 5.07
CA THR A 17 -1.85 -3.04 6.46
C THR A 17 -1.28 -4.09 7.41
N TYR A 18 -1.53 -5.38 7.17
CA TYR A 18 -0.96 -6.46 7.97
C TYR A 18 0.57 -6.43 7.94
N THR A 19 1.18 -6.29 6.77
CA THR A 19 2.64 -6.21 6.66
C THR A 19 3.20 -4.97 7.34
N PHE A 20 2.53 -3.82 7.22
CA PHE A 20 2.93 -2.59 7.90
C PHE A 20 2.86 -2.73 9.43
N VAL A 21 1.75 -3.23 9.97
CA VAL A 21 1.57 -3.44 11.42
C VAL A 21 2.58 -4.48 11.92
N ARG A 22 2.79 -5.56 11.18
CA ARG A 22 3.79 -6.57 11.52
C ARG A 22 5.19 -5.97 11.55
N ALA A 23 5.56 -5.14 10.58
CA ALA A 23 6.83 -4.44 10.55
C ALA A 23 7.04 -3.55 11.78
N LEU A 24 5.96 -2.90 12.26
CA LEU A 24 6.01 -2.06 13.46
C LEU A 24 6.17 -2.87 14.76
N VAL A 25 5.56 -4.05 14.86
CA VAL A 25 5.50 -4.85 16.11
C VAL A 25 6.66 -5.84 16.20
N GLU A 26 6.97 -6.55 15.12
CA GLU A 26 7.97 -7.62 15.08
C GLU A 26 9.31 -7.18 14.46
N GLY A 27 9.35 -5.94 13.93
CA GLY A 27 10.47 -5.43 13.15
C GLY A 27 10.40 -5.81 11.66
N PRO A 28 11.24 -5.20 10.81
CA PRO A 28 11.11 -5.30 9.35
C PRO A 28 11.67 -6.58 8.71
N GLN A 29 11.60 -7.71 9.42
CA GLN A 29 12.12 -8.97 8.92
C GLN A 29 11.31 -9.44 7.70
N ASN A 30 12.01 -9.69 6.58
CA ASN A 30 11.44 -10.10 5.28
C ASN A 30 10.66 -9.03 4.51
N ILE A 31 10.91 -7.74 4.78
CA ILE A 31 10.41 -6.66 3.90
C ILE A 31 11.34 -6.56 2.69
N ASP A 32 10.79 -6.69 1.48
CA ASP A 32 11.49 -6.38 0.24
C ASP A 32 11.35 -4.88 -0.09
N PRO A 33 12.41 -4.06 0.09
CA PRO A 33 12.33 -2.62 -0.14
C PRO A 33 12.03 -2.28 -1.62
N LEU A 34 12.44 -3.15 -2.55
CA LEU A 34 12.19 -2.94 -3.97
C LEU A 34 10.70 -3.12 -4.29
N PHE A 35 10.07 -4.16 -3.75
CA PHE A 35 8.62 -4.38 -3.89
C PHE A 35 7.82 -3.20 -3.37
N PHE A 36 8.09 -2.75 -2.14
CA PHE A 36 7.34 -1.64 -1.54
C PHE A 36 7.67 -0.29 -2.21
N GLY A 37 8.88 -0.11 -2.74
CA GLY A 37 9.25 1.03 -3.57
C GLY A 37 8.43 1.08 -4.86
N ALA A 38 8.40 -0.03 -5.60
CA ALA A 38 7.58 -0.15 -6.81
C ALA A 38 6.07 -0.01 -6.50
N GLN A 39 5.59 -0.59 -5.41
CA GLN A 39 4.20 -0.45 -4.95
C GLN A 39 3.85 1.00 -4.63
N THR A 40 4.76 1.77 -4.04
CA THR A 40 4.58 3.20 -3.77
C THR A 40 4.39 3.97 -5.09
N VAL A 41 5.29 3.77 -6.06
CA VAL A 41 5.20 4.42 -7.37
C VAL A 41 3.92 4.03 -8.11
N ALA A 42 3.59 2.73 -8.12
CA ALA A 42 2.38 2.21 -8.76
C ALA A 42 1.11 2.80 -8.13
N SER A 43 1.01 2.78 -6.79
CA SER A 43 -0.16 3.30 -6.07
C SER A 43 -0.32 4.81 -6.29
N PHE A 44 0.78 5.56 -6.38
CA PHE A 44 0.75 6.98 -6.69
C PHE A 44 0.22 7.26 -8.10
N LEU A 45 0.70 6.53 -9.11
CA LEU A 45 0.22 6.65 -10.49
C LEU A 45 -1.26 6.25 -10.60
N PHE A 46 -1.66 5.16 -9.96
CA PHE A 46 -3.06 4.73 -9.92
C PHE A 46 -3.95 5.71 -9.15
N LEU A 47 -3.45 6.37 -8.11
CA LEU A 47 -4.18 7.42 -7.42
C LEU A 47 -4.47 8.59 -8.36
N ILE A 48 -3.47 9.10 -9.08
CA ILE A 48 -3.66 10.18 -10.08
C ILE A 48 -4.68 9.75 -11.14
N TYR A 49 -4.52 8.54 -11.68
CA TYR A 49 -5.43 8.00 -12.68
C TYR A 49 -6.88 7.88 -12.16
N SER A 50 -7.05 7.38 -10.94
CA SER A 50 -8.37 7.19 -10.33
C SER A 50 -9.07 8.51 -9.99
N ILE A 51 -8.32 9.55 -9.62
CA ILE A 51 -8.83 10.93 -9.45
C ILE A 51 -9.37 11.45 -10.78
N LYS A 52 -8.62 11.28 -11.87
CA LYS A 52 -9.06 11.69 -13.22
C LYS A 52 -10.35 10.99 -13.64
N LEU A 53 -10.53 9.73 -13.27
CA LEU A 53 -11.75 8.95 -13.50
C LEU A 53 -12.87 9.20 -12.49
N ARG A 54 -12.64 10.02 -11.45
CA ARG A 54 -13.56 10.22 -10.31
C ARG A 54 -14.01 8.89 -9.67
N ASN A 55 -13.14 7.88 -9.68
CA ASN A 55 -13.44 6.57 -9.11
C ASN A 55 -13.03 6.52 -7.63
N VAL A 56 -13.96 6.91 -6.76
CA VAL A 56 -13.76 7.01 -5.31
C VAL A 56 -13.23 5.73 -4.66
N VAL A 57 -13.60 4.56 -5.17
CA VAL A 57 -13.15 3.26 -4.62
C VAL A 57 -11.66 3.07 -4.86
N PHE A 58 -11.22 3.34 -6.09
CA PHE A 58 -9.81 3.24 -6.46
C PHE A 58 -8.98 4.34 -5.82
N ILE A 59 -9.54 5.53 -5.62
CA ILE A 59 -8.88 6.61 -4.86
C ILE A 59 -8.59 6.12 -3.45
N ALA A 60 -9.61 5.66 -2.72
CA ALA A 60 -9.45 5.18 -1.34
C ALA A 60 -8.44 4.03 -1.25
N ALA A 61 -8.55 3.02 -2.13
CA ALA A 61 -7.67 1.86 -2.13
C ALA A 61 -6.20 2.24 -2.37
N ASN A 62 -5.93 3.10 -3.37
CA ASN A 62 -4.57 3.52 -3.69
C ASN A 62 -3.99 4.47 -2.64
N SER A 63 -4.82 5.30 -1.99
CA SER A 63 -4.38 6.10 -0.85
C SER A 63 -3.93 5.23 0.33
N VAL A 64 -4.71 4.20 0.68
CA VAL A 64 -4.34 3.25 1.75
C VAL A 64 -3.09 2.46 1.37
N ALA A 65 -3.03 1.97 0.13
CA ALA A 65 -1.86 1.24 -0.36
C ALA A 65 -0.59 2.10 -0.34
N LEU A 66 -0.69 3.37 -0.77
CA LEU A 66 0.41 4.32 -0.76
C LEU A 66 0.89 4.61 0.67
N PHE A 67 -0.05 4.85 1.60
CA PHE A 67 0.28 5.08 3.01
C PHE A 67 1.00 3.89 3.64
N ASN A 68 0.46 2.68 3.47
CA ASN A 68 1.06 1.47 4.02
C ASN A 68 2.44 1.18 3.40
N ALA A 69 2.61 1.37 2.09
CA ALA A 69 3.88 1.12 1.42
C ALA A 69 4.97 2.10 1.87
N ILE A 70 4.64 3.39 1.96
CA ILE A 70 5.55 4.41 2.49
C ILE A 70 5.89 4.10 3.96
N GLY A 71 4.88 3.84 4.80
CA GLY A 71 5.09 3.52 6.21
C GLY A 71 5.99 2.30 6.40
N THR A 72 5.76 1.24 5.61
CA THR A 72 6.57 0.01 5.65
C THR A 72 8.03 0.29 5.25
N LEU A 73 8.26 1.09 4.20
CA LEU A 73 9.61 1.52 3.81
C LEU A 73 10.28 2.38 4.88
N THR A 74 9.57 3.32 5.48
CA THR A 74 10.09 4.17 6.55
C THR A 74 10.53 3.33 7.75
N VAL A 75 9.70 2.37 8.17
CA VAL A 75 10.05 1.44 9.27
C VAL A 75 11.27 0.59 8.92
N ALA A 76 11.34 0.08 7.69
CA ALA A 76 12.50 -0.68 7.22
C ALA A 76 13.78 0.16 7.22
N LEU A 77 13.73 1.41 6.76
CA LEU A 77 14.88 2.32 6.76
C LEU A 77 15.35 2.69 8.17
N MET A 78 14.41 2.92 9.10
CA MET A 78 14.74 3.27 10.49
C MET A 78 15.46 2.16 11.27
N HIS A 79 15.27 0.90 10.89
CA HIS A 79 15.94 -0.25 11.52
C HIS A 79 17.18 -0.73 10.77
N ALA A 80 17.47 -0.16 9.58
CA ALA A 80 18.64 -0.51 8.79
C ALA A 80 19.90 0.30 9.16
N GLY A 81 19.75 1.34 10.01
CA GLY A 81 20.84 2.14 10.59
C GLY A 81 21.07 1.80 12.05
#